data_AF-A0A382CHX9-F1
#
_entry.id   AF-A0A382CHX9-F1
#
_cell.length_a   1.000
_cell.length_b   1.000
_cell.length_c   1.000
_cell.angle_alpha   90.00
_cell.angle_beta   90.00
_cell.angle_gamma   90.00
#
_symmetry.space_group_name_H-M   'P 1'
#
loop_
_entity.id
_entity.type
_entity.pdbx_description
1 polymer ?
#
loop_
_entity_poly.entity_id
_entity_poly.type
_entity_poly.pdbx_seq_one_letter_code
_entity_poly.pdbx_strand_id
1 'polypeptide(L)'
;LHETAIRETEEEIGVPKQAVNYIGSLTPYFTAATGFMIHPFLGWTQEKPETNIHDMEVNSLFHVPISALIDEKTLMIEDWTISGYDAKVPFYHFNGRKVWGATAAILSEFKSILKEALD
;
A
#
# COMPACT_ATOMS: atom_id res chain seq x y z
N LEU A 1 15.39 8.17 2.90
CA LEU A 1 14.00 7.70 2.97
C LEU A 1 13.68 6.78 1.79
N HIS A 2 13.81 7.23 0.54
CA HIS A 2 13.64 6.35 -0.63
C HIS A 2 14.56 5.10 -0.61
N GLU A 3 15.87 5.30 -0.37
CA GLU A 3 16.84 4.19 -0.23
C GLU A 3 16.44 3.18 0.86
N THR A 4 15.77 3.65 1.92
CA THR A 4 15.24 2.80 2.97
C THR A 4 14.11 1.94 2.43
N ALA A 5 13.14 2.52 1.72
CA ALA A 5 12.03 1.77 1.13
C ALA A 5 12.49 0.70 0.14
N ILE A 6 13.49 1.01 -0.71
CA ILE A 6 14.06 0.03 -1.64
C ILE A 6 14.83 -1.06 -0.88
N ARG A 7 15.59 -0.71 0.17
CA ARG A 7 16.27 -1.69 1.01
C ARG A 7 15.27 -2.65 1.66
N GLU A 8 14.23 -2.14 2.32
CA GLU A 8 13.21 -3.00 2.97
C GLU A 8 12.46 -3.85 1.94
N THR A 9 12.20 -3.33 0.74
CA THR A 9 11.57 -4.12 -0.33
C THR A 9 12.42 -5.35 -0.73
N GLU A 10 13.75 -5.22 -0.74
CA GLU A 10 14.63 -6.36 -0.99
C GLU A 10 14.68 -7.30 0.24
N GLU A 11 14.77 -6.76 1.45
CA GLU A 11 14.86 -7.55 2.68
C GLU A 11 13.58 -8.34 2.99
N GLU A 12 12.40 -7.73 2.82
CA GLU A 12 11.12 -8.32 3.19
C GLU A 12 10.55 -9.26 2.13
N ILE A 13 10.70 -8.91 0.83
CA ILE A 13 10.04 -9.64 -0.27
C ILE A 13 10.99 -10.07 -1.40
N GLY A 14 12.29 -9.82 -1.26
CA GLY A 14 13.33 -10.35 -2.16
C GLY A 14 13.43 -9.68 -3.52
N VAL A 15 12.74 -8.55 -3.75
CA VAL A 15 12.79 -7.85 -5.03
C VAL A 15 14.12 -7.08 -5.11
N PRO A 16 15.00 -7.37 -6.09
CA PRO A 16 16.32 -6.76 -6.15
C PRO A 16 16.23 -5.24 -6.32
N LYS A 17 17.04 -4.49 -5.56
CA LYS A 17 17.01 -3.01 -5.60
C LYS A 17 17.17 -2.45 -7.00
N GLN A 18 18.03 -3.07 -7.81
CA GLN A 18 18.36 -2.63 -9.16
C GLN A 18 17.23 -2.90 -10.18
N ALA A 19 16.25 -3.74 -9.83
CA ALA A 19 15.08 -3.98 -10.68
C ALA A 19 14.01 -2.87 -10.53
N VAL A 20 14.02 -2.14 -9.42
CA VAL A 20 13.01 -1.14 -9.09
C VAL A 20 13.37 0.22 -9.67
N ASN A 21 12.55 0.71 -10.58
CA ASN A 21 12.64 2.05 -11.15
C ASN A 21 11.75 3.00 -10.34
N TYR A 22 12.34 4.05 -9.79
CA TYR A 22 11.62 5.07 -9.03
C TYR A 22 10.77 5.96 -9.94
N ILE A 23 9.51 6.22 -9.54
CA ILE A 23 8.58 7.12 -10.23
C ILE A 23 8.49 8.46 -9.50
N GLY A 24 8.25 8.40 -8.19
CA GLY A 24 7.91 9.58 -7.40
C GLY A 24 7.46 9.21 -5.99
N SER A 25 7.16 10.22 -5.17
CA SER A 25 6.65 10.05 -3.81
C SER A 25 5.20 10.52 -3.70
N LEU A 26 4.44 9.90 -2.81
CA LEU A 26 3.12 10.39 -2.41
C LEU A 26 3.24 11.34 -1.23
N THR A 27 2.12 11.95 -0.83
CA THR A 27 2.06 12.83 0.33
C THR A 27 2.47 12.07 1.59
N PRO A 28 3.38 12.61 2.43
CA PRO A 28 3.70 11.99 3.71
C PRO A 28 2.45 11.82 4.58
N TYR A 29 2.29 10.64 5.16
CA TYR A 29 1.11 10.26 5.93
C TYR A 29 1.45 10.14 7.42
N PHE A 30 0.87 11.03 8.23
CA PHE A 30 1.00 10.96 9.68
C PHE A 30 0.01 9.96 10.29
N THR A 31 0.53 9.02 11.06
CA THR A 31 -0.25 7.97 11.73
C THR A 31 -0.54 8.37 13.18
N ALA A 32 -1.75 8.85 13.45
CA ALA A 32 -2.12 9.33 14.80
C ALA A 32 -1.99 8.25 15.90
N ALA A 33 -2.20 6.98 15.56
CA ALA A 33 -2.14 5.87 16.51
C ALA A 33 -0.73 5.57 17.03
N THR A 34 0.30 5.77 16.22
CA THR A 34 1.71 5.48 16.59
C THR A 34 2.57 6.74 16.70
N GLY A 35 2.12 7.87 16.13
CA GLY A 35 2.88 9.10 16.06
C GLY A 35 3.95 9.12 14.97
N PHE A 36 3.95 8.16 14.04
CA PHE A 36 4.95 8.09 12.97
C PHE A 36 4.52 8.81 11.70
N MET A 37 5.50 9.36 10.98
CA MET A 37 5.35 9.89 9.63
C MET A 37 5.80 8.85 8.62
N ILE A 38 4.88 8.37 7.79
CA ILE A 38 5.18 7.45 6.68
C ILE A 38 5.47 8.27 5.44
N HIS A 39 6.54 7.94 4.73
CA HIS A 39 6.90 8.54 3.44
C HIS A 39 6.74 7.49 2.34
N PRO A 40 5.63 7.49 1.57
CA PRO A 40 5.40 6.48 0.55
C PRO A 40 6.12 6.83 -0.76
N PHE A 41 6.71 5.82 -1.39
CA PHE A 41 7.39 5.94 -2.68
C PHE A 41 6.76 4.98 -3.69
N LEU A 42 6.64 5.43 -4.93
CA LEU A 42 6.16 4.63 -6.05
C LEU A 42 7.35 4.17 -6.88
N GLY A 43 7.40 2.86 -7.13
CA GLY A 43 8.38 2.22 -8.00
C GLY A 43 7.72 1.19 -8.91
N TRP A 44 8.37 0.86 -10.02
CA TRP A 44 7.90 -0.16 -10.95
C TRP A 44 9.06 -1.01 -11.47
N THR A 45 8.74 -2.20 -11.95
CA THR A 45 9.70 -3.13 -12.56
C THR A 45 9.30 -3.38 -14.01
N GLN A 46 10.28 -3.54 -14.90
CA GLN A 46 10.04 -3.80 -16.32
C GLN A 46 9.33 -5.12 -16.58
N GLU A 47 9.63 -6.12 -15.75
CA GLU A 47 9.00 -7.43 -15.74
C GLU A 47 8.45 -7.71 -14.35
N LYS A 48 7.55 -8.70 -14.24
CA LYS A 48 7.06 -9.15 -12.93
C LYS A 48 8.25 -9.69 -12.12
N PRO A 49 8.56 -9.12 -10.95
CA PRO A 49 9.72 -9.55 -10.21
C PRO A 49 9.47 -10.93 -9.58
N GLU A 50 10.53 -11.73 -9.49
CA GLU A 50 10.54 -12.87 -8.59
C GLU A 50 10.58 -12.36 -7.16
N THR A 51 9.79 -12.98 -6.28
CA THR A 51 9.68 -12.60 -4.87
C THR A 51 10.11 -13.76 -3.99
N ASN A 52 10.89 -13.47 -2.96
CA ASN A 52 11.26 -14.42 -1.91
C ASN A 52 11.02 -13.75 -0.56
N ILE A 53 9.95 -14.14 0.13
CA ILE A 53 9.54 -13.50 1.38
C ILE A 53 10.48 -13.88 2.53
N HIS A 54 10.71 -12.93 3.42
CA HIS A 54 11.36 -13.20 4.69
C HIS A 54 10.30 -13.64 5.73
N ASP A 55 10.19 -14.95 5.95
CA ASP A 55 9.09 -15.57 6.72
C ASP A 55 8.95 -15.06 8.18
N MET A 56 10.00 -14.46 8.76
CA MET A 56 9.94 -13.87 10.10
C MET A 56 9.23 -12.51 10.12
N GLU A 57 9.15 -11.82 8.99
CA GLU A 57 8.60 -10.47 8.88
C GLU A 57 7.33 -10.44 8.00
N VAL A 58 7.27 -11.30 6.98
CA VAL A 58 6.18 -11.34 5.99
C VAL A 58 5.51 -12.70 5.99
N ASN A 59 4.25 -12.76 6.44
CA ASN A 59 3.46 -13.99 6.44
C ASN A 59 2.92 -14.37 5.04
N SER A 60 2.62 -13.39 4.18
CA SER A 60 2.11 -13.68 2.83
C SER A 60 2.22 -12.47 1.91
N LEU A 61 2.39 -12.74 0.61
CA LEU A 61 2.33 -11.75 -0.44
C LEU A 61 1.10 -11.97 -1.32
N PHE A 62 0.44 -10.89 -1.75
CA PHE A 62 -0.63 -10.94 -2.73
C PHE A 62 -0.59 -9.71 -3.63
N HIS A 63 -1.13 -9.86 -4.84
CA HIS A 63 -1.10 -8.81 -5.86
C HIS A 63 -2.52 -8.31 -6.11
N VAL A 64 -2.64 -7.03 -6.41
CA VAL A 64 -3.90 -6.36 -6.75
C VAL A 64 -3.72 -5.71 -8.11
N PRO A 65 -4.57 -6.03 -9.12
CA PRO A 65 -4.49 -5.34 -10.39
C PRO A 65 -4.91 -3.87 -10.20
N ILE A 66 -4.29 -2.95 -10.95
CA ILE A 66 -4.63 -1.52 -10.90
C ILE A 66 -6.13 -1.31 -11.14
N SER A 67 -6.74 -2.09 -12.03
CA SER A 67 -8.18 -2.06 -12.30
C SER A 67 -9.04 -2.31 -11.05
N ALA A 68 -8.60 -3.17 -10.13
CA ALA A 68 -9.31 -3.41 -8.87
C ALA A 68 -9.13 -2.24 -7.88
N LEU A 69 -7.96 -1.60 -7.87
CA LEU A 69 -7.73 -0.42 -7.02
C LEU A 69 -8.62 0.76 -7.46
N ILE A 70 -8.77 0.99 -8.77
CA ILE A 70 -9.58 2.09 -9.30
C ILE A 70 -11.09 1.81 -9.27
N ASP A 71 -11.51 0.55 -9.18
CA ASP A 71 -12.92 0.16 -9.04
C ASP A 71 -13.48 0.71 -7.71
N GLU A 72 -14.60 1.43 -7.78
CA GLU A 72 -15.26 1.97 -6.59
C GLU A 72 -15.87 0.89 -5.71
N LYS A 73 -16.16 -0.29 -6.25
CA LYS A 73 -16.74 -1.40 -5.50
C LYS A 73 -15.77 -2.04 -4.51
N THR A 74 -14.46 -1.80 -4.67
CA THR A 74 -13.46 -2.36 -3.75
C THR A 74 -13.31 -1.53 -2.48
N LEU A 75 -13.70 -0.24 -2.48
CA LEU A 75 -13.68 0.59 -1.29
C LEU A 75 -15.02 0.45 -0.53
N MET A 76 -14.94 -0.09 0.68
CA MET A 76 -16.09 -0.37 1.55
C MET A 76 -15.92 0.34 2.89
N ILE A 77 -17.02 0.45 3.65
CA ILE A 77 -17.03 1.05 4.99
C ILE A 77 -17.67 0.06 5.96
N GLU A 78 -17.06 -0.12 7.12
CA GLU A 78 -17.62 -0.89 8.24
C GLU A 78 -17.69 -0.03 9.51
N ASP A 79 -18.65 -0.35 10.39
CA ASP A 79 -18.76 0.25 11.72
C ASP A 79 -17.92 -0.57 12.71
N TRP A 80 -16.87 0.04 13.29
CA TRP A 80 -15.96 -0.58 14.25
C TRP A 80 -15.97 0.20 15.57
N THR A 81 -15.61 -0.47 16.67
CA THR A 81 -15.30 0.20 17.95
C THR A 81 -13.78 0.26 18.13
N ILE A 82 -13.21 1.46 18.08
CA ILE A 82 -11.77 1.70 18.20
C ILE A 82 -11.51 2.51 19.47
N SER A 83 -10.72 1.98 20.40
CA SER A 83 -10.42 2.63 21.68
C SER A 83 -11.67 3.08 22.47
N GLY A 84 -12.77 2.35 22.33
CA GLY A 84 -14.06 2.66 22.98
C GLY A 84 -14.96 3.66 22.24
N TYR A 85 -14.56 4.10 21.04
CA TYR A 85 -15.36 5.01 20.21
C TYR A 85 -15.87 4.30 18.95
N ASP A 86 -17.10 4.59 18.56
CA ASP A 86 -17.66 4.12 17.30
C ASP A 86 -17.03 4.89 16.13
N ALA A 87 -16.56 4.15 15.13
CA ALA A 87 -15.87 4.67 13.96
C ALA A 87 -16.36 3.99 12.68
N LYS A 88 -16.60 4.79 11.64
CA LYS A 88 -16.79 4.32 10.28
C LYS A 88 -15.43 4.17 9.61
N VAL A 89 -15.00 2.94 9.38
CA VAL A 89 -13.65 2.62 8.89
C VAL A 89 -13.71 2.27 7.41
N PRO A 90 -13.11 3.09 6.53
CA PRO A 90 -12.94 2.73 5.13
C PRO A 90 -11.85 1.66 4.99
N PHE A 91 -12.09 0.68 4.12
CA PHE A 91 -11.11 -0.34 3.77
C PHE A 91 -11.29 -0.78 2.32
N TYR A 92 -10.19 -1.18 1.69
CA TYR A 92 -10.23 -1.87 0.42
C TYR A 92 -10.43 -3.36 0.65
N HIS A 93 -11.35 -3.96 -0.10
CA HIS A 93 -11.56 -5.39 -0.14
C HIS A 93 -10.98 -5.98 -1.42
N PHE A 94 -9.80 -6.59 -1.30
CA PHE A 94 -9.06 -7.18 -2.42
C PHE A 94 -8.94 -8.69 -2.24
N ASN A 95 -9.51 -9.48 -3.17
CA ASN A 95 -9.38 -10.93 -3.17
C ASN A 95 -9.70 -11.59 -1.82
N GLY A 96 -10.77 -11.14 -1.14
CA GLY A 96 -11.15 -11.66 0.18
C GLY A 96 -10.35 -11.09 1.35
N ARG A 97 -9.43 -10.13 1.12
CA ARG A 97 -8.57 -9.52 2.14
C ARG A 97 -8.97 -8.07 2.37
N LYS A 98 -8.98 -7.64 3.63
CA LYS A 98 -9.21 -6.25 4.03
C LYS A 98 -7.89 -5.50 4.16
N VAL A 99 -7.73 -4.43 3.40
CA VAL A 99 -6.62 -3.48 3.51
C VAL A 99 -7.18 -2.17 4.07
N TRP A 100 -6.75 -1.77 5.25
CA TRP A 100 -7.32 -0.65 6.02
C TRP A 100 -6.23 0.20 6.66
N GLY A 101 -6.63 1.28 7.34
CA GLY A 101 -5.70 2.15 8.06
C GLY A 101 -4.75 2.92 7.15
N ALA A 102 -3.49 3.04 7.56
CA ALA A 102 -2.49 3.83 6.82
C ALA A 102 -2.33 3.36 5.36
N THR A 103 -2.32 2.05 5.12
CA THR A 103 -2.20 1.50 3.77
C THR A 103 -3.38 1.91 2.89
N ALA A 104 -4.62 1.85 3.40
CA ALA A 104 -5.80 2.28 2.65
C ALA A 104 -5.79 3.79 2.36
N ALA A 105 -5.30 4.60 3.30
CA ALA A 105 -5.16 6.04 3.08
C ALA A 105 -4.15 6.35 1.97
N ILE A 106 -2.96 5.74 2.02
CA ILE A 106 -1.91 5.89 1.00
C ILE A 106 -2.42 5.42 -0.38
N LEU A 107 -3.08 4.26 -0.43
CA LEU A 107 -3.67 3.74 -1.67
C LEU A 107 -4.78 4.63 -2.24
N SER A 108 -5.50 5.37 -1.41
CA SER A 108 -6.57 6.28 -1.87
C SER A 108 -6.03 7.53 -2.56
N GLU A 109 -4.90 8.06 -2.09
CA GLU A 109 -4.18 9.11 -2.83
C GLU A 109 -3.69 8.56 -4.17
N PHE A 110 -3.05 7.39 -4.17
CA PHE A 110 -2.57 6.78 -5.41
C PHE A 110 -3.70 6.48 -6.41
N LYS A 111 -4.85 5.97 -5.93
CA LYS A 111 -6.07 5.79 -6.73
C LYS A 111 -6.53 7.10 -7.40
N SER A 112 -6.50 8.21 -6.66
CA SER A 112 -6.91 9.51 -7.18
C SER A 112 -5.99 9.98 -8.31
N ILE A 113 -4.67 9.82 -8.13
CA ILE A 113 -3.66 10.13 -9.15
C ILE A 113 -3.84 9.23 -10.39
N LEU A 114 -4.05 7.93 -10.19
CA LEU A 114 -4.26 6.98 -11.28
C LEU A 114 -5.49 7.32 -12.12
N LYS A 115 -6.58 7.76 -11.48
CA LYS A 115 -7.79 8.18 -12.20
C LYS A 115 -7.53 9.40 -13.06
N GLU A 116 -6.88 10.43 -12.50
CA GLU A 116 -6.51 11.63 -13.26
C GLU A 116 -5.58 11.33 -14.43
N ALA A 117 -4.65 10.39 -14.28
CA ALA A 117 -3.71 10.01 -15.34
C ALA A 117 -4.31 9.11 -16.43
N LEU A 118 -5.45 8.47 -16.17
CA LEU A 118 -6.14 7.57 -17.11
C LEU A 118 -7.30 8.23 -17.86
N ASP A 119 -7.74 9.41 -17.41
CA ASP A 119 -8.70 10.28 -18.10
C ASP A 119 -8.03 11.05 -19.26
#